data_AF-A0A2T5UBI5-F1
#
_entry.id   AF-A0A2T5UBI5-F1
#
_cell.length_a   1.000
_cell.length_b   1.000
_cell.length_c   1.000
_cell.angle_alpha   90.00
_cell.angle_beta   90.00
_cell.angle_gamma   90.00
#
_symmetry.space_group_name_H-M   'P 1'
#
loop_
_entity.id
_entity.type
_entity.pdbx_description
1 polymer ?
#
loop_
_entity_poly.entity_id
_entity_poly.type
_entity_poly.pdbx_seq_one_letter_code
_entity_poly.pdbx_strand_id
1 'polypeptide(L)' 'MGGMITAERIASLIDDAPAWALIGLAAPGETLRAAAQLEVAQHVYSGLFQPMNAEATQIPLPW' A
#
# COMPACT_ATOMS: atom_id res chain seq x y z
N MET A 1 1.05 12.55 12.05
CA MET A 1 2.27 11.72 12.21
C MET A 1 2.23 10.66 11.13
N GLY A 2 3.08 10.76 10.10
CA GLY A 2 3.19 9.70 9.09
C GLY A 2 3.59 8.41 9.80
N GLY A 3 2.81 7.34 9.62
CA GLY A 3 3.10 6.05 10.21
C GLY A 3 4.54 5.66 9.87
N MET A 4 5.32 5.27 10.88
CA MET A 4 6.73 4.94 10.69
C MET A 4 6.88 3.94 9.54
N ILE A 5 7.63 4.33 8.51
CA ILE A 5 7.89 3.47 7.35
C ILE A 5 8.92 2.44 7.83
N THR A 6 8.47 1.22 8.10
CA THR A 6 9.32 0.10 8.50
C THR A 6 9.29 -1.00 7.44
N ALA A 7 10.33 -1.84 7.42
CA ALA A 7 10.42 -2.96 6.50
C ALA A 7 9.27 -3.96 6.72
N GLU A 8 8.89 -4.18 7.98
CA GLU A 8 7.78 -5.06 8.36
C GLU A 8 6.45 -4.53 7.82
N ARG A 9 6.21 -3.22 7.93
CA ARG A 9 4.99 -2.60 7.39
C ARG A 9 4.94 -2.66 5.86
N ILE A 10 6.08 -2.44 5.20
CA ILE A 10 6.17 -2.58 3.74
C ILE A 10 5.90 -4.03 3.34
N ALA A 11 6.48 -5.01 4.03
CA ALA A 11 6.26 -6.43 3.76
C ALA A 11 4.78 -6.80 3.89
N SER A 12 4.11 -6.37 4.97
CA SER A 12 2.67 -6.60 5.14
C SER A 12 1.83 -5.96 4.03
N LEU A 13 2.20 -4.77 3.55
CA LEU A 13 1.50 -4.11 2.43
C LEU A 13 1.76 -4.82 1.10
N ILE A 14 2.94 -5.39 0.88
CA ILE A 14 3.22 -6.21 -0.31
C ILE A 14 2.41 -7.50 -0.26
N ASP A 15 2.33 -8.17 0.90
CA ASP A 15 1.53 -9.40 1.06
C ASP A 15 0.03 -9.16 0.80
N ASP A 16 -0.47 -7.96 1.08
CA ASP A 16 -1.85 -7.53 0.83
C ASP A 16 -2.09 -7.06 -0.62
N ALA A 17 -1.05 -6.95 -1.44
CA ALA A 17 -1.18 -6.47 -2.81
C ALA A 17 -2.03 -7.43 -3.67
N PRO A 18 -2.64 -6.93 -4.77
CA PRO A 18 -3.45 -7.77 -5.66
C PRO A 18 -2.72 -9.03 -6.12
N ALA A 19 -3.36 -10.19 -5.98
CA ALA A 19 -2.76 -11.49 -6.29
C ALA A 19 -2.20 -11.59 -7.72
N TRP A 20 -2.86 -10.98 -8.69
CA TRP A 20 -2.39 -10.94 -10.08
C TRP A 20 -1.06 -10.19 -10.21
N ALA A 21 -0.85 -9.13 -9.42
CA ALA A 21 0.36 -8.34 -9.44
C ALA A 21 1.51 -9.11 -8.80
N LEU A 22 1.27 -9.77 -7.66
CA LEU A 22 2.25 -10.67 -7.04
C LEU A 22 2.69 -11.80 -7.98
N ILE A 23 1.74 -12.42 -8.69
CA ILE A 23 2.04 -13.44 -9.71
C ILE A 23 2.78 -12.81 -10.90
N GLY A 24 2.36 -11.63 -11.32
CA GLY A 24 2.92 -10.89 -12.47
C GLY A 24 4.38 -10.48 -12.26
N LEU A 25 4.84 -10.31 -11.02
CA LEU A 25 6.26 -10.06 -10.72
C LEU A 25 7.18 -11.20 -11.20
N ALA A 26 6.68 -12.44 -11.17
CA ALA A 26 7.40 -13.63 -11.62
C ALA A 26 7.11 -13.97 -13.10
N ALA A 27 6.30 -13.17 -13.80
CA ALA A 27 5.94 -13.47 -15.16
C ALA A 27 7.13 -13.29 -16.13
N PRO A 28 7.23 -14.15 -17.18
CA PRO A 28 8.31 -14.08 -18.15
C PRO A 28 8.21 -12.87 -19.09
N GLY A 29 7.02 -12.27 -19.22
CA GLY A 29 6.81 -11.09 -20.06
C GLY A 29 7.23 -9.80 -19.36
N GLU A 30 8.15 -9.05 -19.97
CA GLU A 30 8.67 -7.80 -19.39
C GLU A 30 7.59 -6.74 -19.17
N THR A 31 6.68 -6.56 -20.13
CA THR A 31 5.56 -5.61 -20.00
C THR A 31 4.63 -5.98 -18.85
N LEU A 32 4.32 -7.27 -18.70
CA LEU A 32 3.44 -7.76 -17.64
C LEU A 32 4.10 -7.61 -16.26
N ARG A 33 5.39 -7.90 -16.17
CA ARG A 33 6.19 -7.70 -14.95
C ARG A 33 6.29 -6.23 -14.57
N ALA A 34 6.48 -5.34 -15.53
CA ALA A 34 6.49 -3.90 -15.28
C ALA A 34 5.13 -3.37 -14.80
N ALA A 35 4.03 -3.85 -15.39
CA ALA A 35 2.68 -3.52 -14.95
C ALA A 35 2.43 -4.01 -13.51
N ALA A 36 2.85 -5.23 -13.20
CA ALA A 36 2.78 -5.79 -11.85
C ALA A 36 3.62 -5.00 -10.82
N GLN A 37 4.84 -4.59 -11.19
CA GLN A 37 5.68 -3.74 -10.33
C GLN A 37 5.02 -2.40 -10.03
N LEU A 38 4.44 -1.77 -11.05
CA LEU A 38 3.74 -0.49 -10.90
C LEU A 38 2.51 -0.64 -9.99
N GLU A 39 1.75 -1.72 -10.11
CA GLU A 39 0.59 -1.98 -9.25
C GLU A 39 1.01 -2.15 -7.78
N VAL A 40 2.00 -3.01 -7.50
CA VAL A 40 2.50 -3.23 -6.14
C VAL A 40 3.05 -1.92 -5.55
N ALA A 41 3.79 -1.14 -6.35
CA ALA A 41 4.30 0.16 -5.91
C ALA A 41 3.18 1.14 -5.55
N GLN A 42 2.12 1.23 -6.37
CA GLN A 42 0.96 2.06 -6.08
C GLN A 42 0.21 1.61 -4.83
N HIS A 43 0.05 0.29 -4.63
CA HIS A 43 -0.60 -0.27 -3.44
C HIS A 43 0.17 0.05 -2.17
N VAL A 44 1.48 -0.19 -2.15
CA VAL A 44 2.35 0.14 -1.02
C VAL A 44 2.35 1.65 -0.75
N TYR A 45 2.48 2.47 -1.79
CA TYR A 45 2.43 3.93 -1.65
C TYR A 45 1.11 4.37 -1.04
N SER A 46 -0.01 3.83 -1.51
CA SER A 46 -1.33 4.15 -0.97
C SER A 46 -1.45 3.71 0.50
N GLY A 47 -1.01 2.51 0.87
CA GLY A 47 -1.04 2.03 2.26
C GLY A 47 -0.10 2.78 3.23
N LEU A 48 0.96 3.41 2.72
CA LEU A 48 1.88 4.23 3.52
C LEU A 48 1.41 5.68 3.67
N PHE A 49 0.79 6.24 2.62
CA PHE A 49 0.52 7.68 2.53
C PHE A 49 -0.97 8.05 2.49
N GLN A 50 -1.88 7.10 2.32
CA GLN A 50 -3.29 7.39 2.58
C GLN A 50 -3.48 7.65 4.07
N PRO A 51 -4.21 8.72 4.44
CA PRO A 51 -4.59 8.93 5.82
C PRO A 51 -5.41 7.71 6.25
N MET A 52 -4.87 6.88 7.16
CA MET A 52 -5.69 5.96 7.95
C MET A 52 -6.84 6.82 8.47
N ASN A 53 -8.07 6.49 8.07
CA ASN A 53 -9.29 7.23 8.39
C ASN A 53 -9.12 8.04 9.68
N ALA A 54 -9.07 9.35 9.55
CA ALA A 54 -9.14 10.28 10.67
C ALA A 54 -10.56 10.26 11.30
N GLU A 55 -11.17 9.08 11.44
CA GLU A 55 -12.49 8.85 12.01
C GLU A 55 -12.45 8.75 13.54
N ALA A 56 -11.34 9.05 14.22
CA ALA A 56 -11.24 8.85 15.66
C ALA A 56 -10.73 10.05 16.46
N THR A 57 -10.81 11.29 15.94
CA THR A 57 -10.61 12.47 16.81
C THR A 57 -11.39 13.70 16.32
N GLN A 58 -12.67 13.54 15.99
CA GLN A 58 -13.59 14.68 16.08
C GLN A 58 -13.80 14.97 17.56
N ILE A 59 -13.01 15.86 18.15
CA ILE A 59 -13.29 16.40 19.49
C ILE A 59 -14.59 17.20 19.35
N PRO A 60 -15.70 16.82 20.01
CA PRO A 60 -16.89 17.65 20.01
C PRO A 60 -16.54 18.97 20.69
N LEU A 61 -16.78 20.08 19.98
CA LEU A 61 -16.62 21.42 20.55
C LEU A 61 -17.57 21.57 21.75
N PRO A 62 -17.08 21.95 22.94
CA PRO A 62 -17.97 22.34 24.02
C PRO A 62 -18.67 23.64 23.61
N TRP A 63 -20.00 23.62 23.70
CA TRP A 63 -20.85 24.81 23.61
C TRP A 63 -20.55 25.77 24.77
#